data_AF-A0A1G3LX28-F1
#
_entry.id   AF-A0A1G3LX28-F1
#
_cell.length_a   1.000
_cell.length_b   1.000
_cell.length_c   1.000
_cell.angle_alpha   90.00
_cell.angle_beta   90.00
_cell.angle_gamma   90.00
#
_symmetry.space_group_name_H-M   'P 1'
#
loop_
_entity.id
_entity.type
_entity.pdbx_description
1 polymer ?
#
loop_
_entity_poly.entity_id
_entity_poly.type
_entity_poly.pdbx_seq_one_letter_code
_entity_poly.pdbx_strand_id
1 'polypeptide(L)' 'MGINFSNKEWDELFLKEQSNADPKVRAGAFKEIQKRWTDEVPTVPIWQGDLFVFTKPSVKGVKIGPPLQFLYSELSMQ' A
#
# COMPACT_ATOMS: atom_id res chain seq x y z
N MET A 1 -11.80 -1.66 8.56
CA MET A 1 -11.73 -0.56 7.58
C MET A 1 -12.96 0.32 7.77
N GLY A 2 -12.85 1.65 7.81
CA GLY A 2 -13.97 2.58 8.05
C GLY A 2 -14.99 2.69 6.90
N ILE A 3 -15.11 1.63 6.09
CA ILE A 3 -15.91 1.56 4.85
C ILE A 3 -17.20 0.75 5.04
N ASN A 4 -17.54 0.38 6.28
CA ASN A 4 -18.71 -0.44 6.65
C ASN A 4 -18.89 -1.72 5.81
N PHE A 5 -17.78 -2.36 5.44
CA PHE A 5 -17.74 -3.61 4.69
C PHE A 5 -17.25 -4.74 5.62
N SER A 6 -18.01 -5.83 5.68
CA SER A 6 -17.70 -7.02 6.48
C SER A 6 -18.23 -8.25 5.75
N ASN A 7 -17.33 -9.17 5.40
CA ASN A 7 -17.67 -10.39 4.70
C ASN A 7 -16.74 -11.51 5.18
N LYS A 8 -17.32 -12.60 5.69
CA LYS A 8 -16.58 -13.72 6.27
C LYS A 8 -15.64 -14.39 5.25
N GLU A 9 -16.05 -14.51 3.99
CA GLU A 9 -15.22 -15.13 2.96
C GLU A 9 -13.98 -14.30 2.63
N TRP A 10 -14.10 -12.97 2.72
CA TRP A 10 -12.99 -12.06 2.56
C TRP A 10 -11.98 -12.19 3.70
N ASP A 11 -12.47 -12.26 4.93
CA ASP A 11 -11.62 -12.46 6.11
C ASP A 11 -10.84 -13.78 6.02
N GLU A 12 -11.48 -14.85 5.55
CA GLU A 12 -10.82 -16.15 5.31
C GLU A 12 -9.70 -16.06 4.26
N LEU A 13 -9.90 -15.29 3.18
CA LEU A 13 -8.88 -15.05 2.16
C LEU A 13 -7.70 -14.24 2.72
N PHE A 14 -7.96 -13.19 3.51
CA PHE A 14 -6.91 -12.41 4.17
C PHE A 14 -6.14 -13.25 5.18
N LEU A 15 -6.82 -14.08 5.97
CA LEU A 15 -6.16 -15.01 6.90
C LEU A 15 -5.26 -16.00 6.16
N LYS A 16 -5.72 -16.54 5.03
CA LYS A 16 -4.92 -17.44 4.18
C LYS A 16 -3.67 -16.75 3.63
N GLU A 17 -3.76 -15.49 3.24
CA GLU A 17 -2.62 -14.71 2.78
C GLU A 17 -1.63 -14.45 3.92
N GLN A 18 -2.11 -13.98 5.08
CA GLN A 18 -1.26 -13.59 6.21
C GLN A 18 -0.59 -14.77 6.92
N SER A 19 -1.22 -15.94 6.93
CA SER A 19 -0.74 -17.13 7.63
C SER A 19 0.19 -18.03 6.79
N ASN A 20 0.31 -17.79 5.48
CA ASN A 20 1.08 -18.65 4.60
C ASN A 20 2.45 -18.04 4.26
N ALA A 21 3.53 -18.80 4.47
CA ALA A 21 4.89 -18.34 4.21
C ALA A 21 5.28 -18.40 2.71
N ASP A 22 4.57 -19.16 1.88
CA ASP A 22 4.90 -19.32 0.45
C ASP A 22 4.46 -18.07 -0.36
N PRO A 23 5.40 -17.34 -0.99
CA PRO A 23 5.09 -16.17 -1.82
C PRO A 23 4.13 -16.48 -2.97
N LYS A 24 4.15 -17.69 -3.55
CA LYS A 24 3.25 -18.06 -4.65
C LYS A 24 1.82 -18.20 -4.18
N VAL A 25 1.62 -18.79 -2.99
CA VAL A 25 0.29 -18.93 -2.39
C VAL A 25 -0.27 -17.55 -2.03
N ARG A 26 0.57 -16.69 -1.45
CA ARG A 26 0.20 -15.29 -1.14
C ARG A 26 -0.17 -14.50 -2.39
N ALA A 27 0.63 -14.59 -3.45
CA ALA A 27 0.35 -13.91 -4.72
C ALA A 27 -0.99 -14.38 -5.33
N GLY A 28 -1.30 -15.67 -5.26
CA GLY A 28 -2.59 -16.22 -5.69
C GLY A 28 -3.76 -15.66 -4.88
N ALA A 29 -3.63 -15.58 -3.55
CA ALA A 29 -4.63 -15.00 -2.67
C ALA A 29 -4.85 -13.50 -2.95
N PHE A 30 -3.77 -12.72 -3.13
CA PHE A 30 -3.88 -11.31 -3.50
C PHE A 30 -4.58 -11.08 -4.82
N LYS A 31 -4.30 -11.91 -5.84
CA LYS A 31 -4.94 -11.81 -7.15
C LYS A 31 -6.46 -12.01 -7.05
N GLU A 32 -6.88 -12.99 -6.24
CA GLU A 32 -8.30 -13.24 -5.99
C GLU A 32 -8.97 -12.09 -5.24
N ILE A 33 -8.33 -11.59 -4.16
CA ILE A 33 -8.82 -10.45 -3.38
C ILE A 33 -8.98 -9.20 -4.28
N GLN A 34 -7.97 -8.90 -5.11
CA GLN A 34 -8.01 -7.76 -6.02
C GLN A 34 -9.15 -7.88 -7.05
N LYS A 35 -9.39 -9.08 -7.58
CA LYS A 35 -10.53 -9.34 -8.48
C LYS A 35 -11.87 -9.12 -7.76
N ARG A 36 -12.04 -9.65 -6.56
CA ARG A 36 -13.27 -9.42 -5.78
C ARG A 36 -13.48 -7.93 -5.47
N TRP A 37 -12.41 -7.18 -5.26
CA TRP A 37 -12.48 -5.73 -5.07
C TRP A 37 -13.04 -4.99 -6.30
N THR A 38 -12.81 -5.50 -7.52
CA THR A 38 -13.39 -4.93 -8.74
C THR A 38 -14.82 -5.38 -9.00
N ASP A 39 -15.22 -6.55 -8.53
CA ASP A 39 -16.56 -7.11 -8.75
C ASP A 39 -17.57 -6.61 -7.71
N GLU A 40 -17.19 -6.58 -6.43
CA GLU A 40 -18.05 -6.16 -5.31
C GLU A 40 -17.95 -4.65 -5.01
N VAL A 41 -16.87 -4.00 -5.45
CA VAL A 41 -16.65 -2.55 -5.39
C VAL A 41 -16.94 -1.93 -4.01
N PRO A 42 -16.30 -2.43 -2.92
CA PRO A 42 -16.48 -1.83 -1.59
C PRO A 42 -15.90 -0.41 -1.52
N THR A 43 -14.89 -0.11 -2.36
CA THR A 43 -14.38 1.23 -2.63
C THR A 43 -14.00 1.34 -4.11
N VAL A 44 -14.11 2.55 -4.66
CA VAL A 44 -13.69 2.85 -6.04
C VAL A 44 -12.36 3.62 -6.00
N PRO A 45 -11.24 3.04 -6.44
CA PRO A 45 -10.01 3.80 -6.61
C PRO A 45 -10.15 4.77 -7.78
N ILE A 46 -9.94 6.07 -7.53
CA ILE A 46 -10.06 7.13 -8.55
C ILE A 46 -8.68 7.52 -9.10
N TRP A 47 -7.71 7.71 -8.20
CA TRP A 47 -6.40 8.24 -8.54
C TRP A 47 -5.35 7.81 -7.51
N GLN A 48 -4.17 7.40 -7.96
CA GLN A 48 -2.98 7.25 -7.12
C GLN A 48 -2.02 8.39 -7.46
N GLY A 49 -1.84 9.32 -6.53
CA GLY A 49 -1.07 10.54 -6.77
C GLY A 49 0.42 10.39 -6.60
N ASP A 50 1.15 11.29 -7.27
CA ASP A 50 2.57 11.49 -7.07
C ASP A 50 2.83 12.34 -5.82
N LEU A 51 3.91 12.01 -5.10
CA LEU A 51 4.36 12.80 -3.97
C LEU A 51 5.43 13.80 -4.42
N PHE A 52 5.10 15.10 -4.35
CA PHE A 52 6.02 16.18 -4.70
C PHE A 52 6.72 16.74 -3.45
N VAL A 53 8.03 16.96 -3.55
CA VAL A 53 8.85 17.56 -2.49
C VAL A 53 9.64 18.72 -3.07
N PHE A 54 9.56 19.88 -2.43
CA PHE A 54 10.26 21.09 -2.84
C PHE A 54 11.28 21.47 -1.78
N THR A 55 12.54 21.64 -2.18
CA THR A 55 13.65 21.97 -1.27
C THR A 55 14.48 23.13 -1.78
N LYS A 56 15.19 23.80 -0.86
CA LYS A 56 16.21 24.79 -1.24
C LYS A 56 17.38 24.05 -1.94
N PRO A 57 18.07 24.68 -2.91
CA PRO A 57 19.21 24.05 -3.60
C PRO A 57 20.32 23.54 -2.68
N SER A 58 20.47 24.14 -1.48
CA SER A 58 21.44 23.78 -0.45
C SER A 58 21.09 22.52 0.35
N VAL A 59 19.85 22.01 0.25
CA VAL A 59 19.39 20.82 0.96
C VAL A 59 19.69 19.59 0.12
N LYS A 60 20.43 18.63 0.68
CA LYS A 60 20.78 17.35 0.04
C LYS A 60 20.19 16.17 0.82
N GLY A 61 20.20 14.99 0.21
CA GLY A 61 19.72 13.75 0.86
C GLY A 61 18.20 13.58 0.89
N VAL A 62 17.47 14.35 0.07
CA VAL A 62 16.00 14.27 -0.03
C VAL A 62 15.62 12.95 -0.69
N LYS A 63 15.15 11.98 0.11
CA LYS A 63 14.63 10.69 -0.37
C LYS A 63 13.25 10.41 0.21
N ILE A 64 12.38 9.90 -0.64
CA ILE A 64 11.09 9.34 -0.25
C ILE A 64 11.24 7.82 -0.37
N GLY A 65 11.14 7.12 0.75
CA GLY A 65 11.19 5.66 0.76
C GLY A 65 9.87 5.03 0.29
N PRO A 66 9.87 3.71 0.05
CA PRO A 66 8.64 2.93 -0.19
C PRO A 66 7.50 3.16 0.83
N PRO A 67 7.77 3.46 2.12
CA PRO A 67 6.72 3.82 3.09
C PRO A 67 6.00 5.15 2.81
N LEU A 68 6.40 5.90 1.77
CA LEU A 68 5.95 7.27 1.49
C LEU A 68 6.22 8.24 2.66
N GLN A 69 7.14 7.88 3.54
CA GLN A 69 7.59 8.71 4.65
C GLN A 69 8.80 9.53 4.25
N PHE A 70 8.81 10.78 4.71
CA PHE A 70 9.95 11.67 4.52
C PHE A 70 11.00 11.42 5.61
N LEU A 71 12.19 10.97 5.19
CA LEU A 71 13.26 10.55 6.10
C LEU A 71 14.18 11.74 6.45
N TYR A 72 13.85 12.46 7.51
CA TYR A 72 14.65 13.61 7.98
C TYR A 72 16.09 13.25 8.36
N SER A 73 16.34 12.02 8.80
CA SER A 73 17.67 11.54 9.18
C SER A 73 18.66 11.51 8.03
N GLU A 74 18.19 11.50 6.78
CA GLU A 74 19.05 11.49 5.59
C GLU A 74 19.43 12.90 5.11
N LEU A 75 18.86 13.95 5.70
CA LEU A 75 19.10 15.32 5.27
C LEU A 75 20.44 15.84 5.74
N SER A 76 21.11 16.58 4.86
CA SER A 76 22.30 17.36 5.20
C SER A 76 22.21 18.77 4.64
N MET A 77 22.83 19.69 5.37
CA MET A 77 23.05 21.08 4.96
C MET A 77 24.49 21.20 4.46
N GLN A 78 24.66 21.89 3.34
CA GLN A 78 25.96 22.27 2.82
C GLN A 78 26.34 23.68 3.29
#